data_AF-A0A392Q4T4-F1
#
_entry.id   AF-A0A392Q4T4-F1
#
_cell.length_a   1.000
_cell.length_b   1.000
_cell.length_c   1.000
_cell.angle_alpha   90.00
_cell.angle_beta   90.00
_cell.angle_gamma   90.00
#
_symmetry.space_group_name_H-M   'P 1'
#
loop_
_entity.id
_entity.type
_entity.pdbx_description
1 polymer ?
#
loop_
_entity_poly.entity_id
_entity_poly.type
_entity_poly.pdbx_seq_one_letter_code
_entity_poly.pdbx_strand_id
1 'polypeptide(L)'
;MGGKSPKSVITDGDFAMRNAIKTVFPNAHHRLCAWHLIRNATSNVKDIQFVSRFKQCMLGDFDVAEFECRWTKLVADFELEENSWVSDLYEKRKMWATAHIR
;
A
#
# COMPACT_ATOMS: atom_id res chain seq x y z
N MET A 1 15.97 27.70 2.79
CA MET A 1 15.92 26.22 2.68
C MET A 1 16.40 25.83 1.29
N GLY A 2 17.47 25.03 1.17
CA GLY A 2 18.31 24.92 -0.03
C GLY A 2 17.77 24.16 -1.25
N GLY A 3 16.52 24.39 -1.66
CA GLY A 3 16.02 24.08 -3.02
C GLY A 3 16.10 22.63 -3.51
N LYS A 4 16.30 21.63 -2.64
CA LYS A 4 16.41 20.22 -3.05
C LYS A 4 15.02 19.60 -3.22
N SER A 5 14.78 19.01 -4.38
CA SER A 5 13.57 18.21 -4.64
C SER A 5 13.56 16.94 -3.77
N PRO A 6 12.41 16.52 -3.25
CA PRO A 6 12.29 15.29 -2.47
C PRO A 6 12.55 14.07 -3.34
N LYS A 7 13.19 13.05 -2.77
CA LYS A 7 13.34 11.72 -3.41
C LYS A 7 12.10 10.85 -3.24
N SER A 8 11.34 11.07 -2.17
CA SER A 8 10.10 10.34 -1.88
C SER A 8 9.10 11.26 -1.22
N VAL A 9 7.83 11.04 -1.53
CA VAL A 9 6.68 11.71 -0.89
C VAL A 9 5.74 10.62 -0.39
N ILE A 10 5.33 10.72 0.87
CA ILE A 10 4.40 9.78 1.51
C ILE A 10 3.09 10.52 1.76
N THR A 11 1.98 10.02 1.22
CA THR A 11 0.63 10.57 1.48
C THR A 11 -0.37 9.47 1.75
N ASP A 12 -1.60 9.83 2.12
CA ASP A 12 -2.73 8.91 2.25
C ASP A 12 -3.23 8.31 0.93
N GLY A 13 -2.73 8.80 -0.21
CA GLY A 13 -3.11 8.35 -1.54
C GLY A 13 -4.24 9.13 -2.20
N ASP A 14 -4.61 10.30 -1.64
CA ASP A 14 -5.59 11.19 -2.24
C ASP A 14 -5.26 11.48 -3.73
N PHE A 15 -6.31 11.52 -4.56
CA PHE A 15 -6.18 11.63 -6.02
C PHE A 15 -5.59 12.98 -6.44
N ALA A 16 -6.02 14.07 -5.81
CA ALA A 16 -5.52 15.40 -6.13
C ALA A 16 -4.04 15.52 -5.71
N MET A 17 -3.69 15.01 -4.52
CA MET A 17 -2.30 14.95 -4.07
C MET A 17 -1.43 14.10 -4.99
N ARG A 18 -1.92 12.94 -5.44
CA ARG A 18 -1.20 12.09 -6.39
C ARG A 18 -0.89 12.83 -7.69
N ASN A 19 -1.86 13.57 -8.23
CA ASN A 19 -1.65 14.35 -9.45
C ASN A 19 -0.68 15.52 -9.21
N ALA A 20 -0.84 16.23 -8.10
CA ALA A 20 0.06 17.33 -7.74
C ALA A 20 1.51 16.85 -7.57
N ILE A 21 1.74 15.70 -6.91
CA ILE A 21 3.08 15.13 -6.74
C ILE A 21 3.68 14.76 -8.10
N LYS A 22 2.91 14.12 -8.99
CA LYS A 22 3.38 13.81 -10.34
C LYS A 22 3.78 15.06 -11.14
N THR A 23 3.05 16.15 -10.97
CA THR A 23 3.31 17.41 -11.67
C THR A 23 4.49 18.19 -11.06
N VAL A 24 4.54 18.31 -9.74
CA VAL A 24 5.50 19.18 -9.03
C VAL A 24 6.81 18.44 -8.72
N PHE A 25 6.74 17.14 -8.42
CA PHE A 25 7.87 16.29 -8.08
C PHE A 25 7.88 15.00 -8.92
N PRO A 26 8.02 15.08 -10.26
CA PRO A 26 7.89 13.93 -11.17
C PRO A 26 8.90 12.81 -10.89
N ASN A 27 10.06 13.16 -10.32
CA ASN A 27 11.13 12.22 -9.98
C ASN A 27 11.02 11.64 -8.56
N ALA A 28 10.04 12.08 -7.76
CA ALA A 28 9.86 11.57 -6.41
C ALA A 28 9.06 10.26 -6.42
N HIS A 29 9.52 9.27 -5.67
CA HIS A 29 8.76 8.05 -5.43
C HIS A 29 7.56 8.35 -4.52
N HIS A 30 6.36 8.25 -5.06
CA HIS A 30 5.12 8.38 -4.29
C HIS A 30 4.81 7.07 -3.57
N ARG A 31 4.76 7.11 -2.24
CA ARG A 31 4.41 5.99 -1.37
C ARG A 31 3.13 6.29 -0.61
N LEU A 32 2.37 5.24 -0.32
CA LEU A 32 1.19 5.33 0.53
C LEU A 32 1.58 5.21 2.01
N CYS A 33 0.91 5.97 2.84
CA CYS A 33 1.13 5.98 4.28
C CYS A 33 0.61 4.69 4.92
N ALA A 34 1.51 3.91 5.51
CA ALA A 34 1.19 2.66 6.19
C ALA A 34 0.08 2.80 7.25
N TRP A 35 0.11 3.88 8.04
CA TRP A 35 -0.91 4.12 9.07
C TRP A 35 -2.30 4.31 8.46
N HIS A 36 -2.42 5.10 7.39
CA HIS A 36 -3.68 5.30 6.69
C HIS A 36 -4.18 4.00 6.05
N LEU A 37 -3.29 3.21 5.46
CA LEU A 37 -3.66 1.90 4.89
C LEU A 37 -4.19 0.93 5.95
N ILE A 38 -3.52 0.83 7.10
CA ILE A 38 -3.99 -0.01 8.21
C ILE A 38 -5.35 0.47 8.71
N ARG A 39 -5.53 1.80 8.87
CA ARG A 39 -6.82 2.37 9.28
C ARG A 39 -7.92 2.05 8.27
N ASN A 40 -7.63 2.19 6.96
CA ASN A 40 -8.58 1.87 5.90
C ASN A 40 -8.89 0.38 5.85
N ALA A 41 -7.92 -0.51 6.08
CA ALA A 41 -8.15 -1.95 6.19
C ALA A 41 -9.13 -2.27 7.31
N THR A 42 -8.95 -1.66 8.49
CA THR A 42 -9.87 -1.81 9.62
C THR A 42 -11.28 -1.35 9.28
N SER A 43 -11.43 -0.26 8.52
CA SER A 43 -12.75 0.26 8.15
C SER A 43 -13.46 -0.56 7.05
N ASN A 44 -12.73 -1.07 6.07
CA ASN A 44 -13.30 -1.76 4.90
C ASN A 44 -13.57 -3.25 5.15
N VAL A 45 -12.67 -3.94 5.87
CA VAL A 45 -12.80 -5.38 6.13
C VAL A 45 -13.37 -5.67 7.51
N LYS A 46 -13.16 -4.78 8.49
CA LYS A 46 -13.69 -4.87 9.87
C LYS A 46 -13.31 -6.16 10.62
N ASP A 47 -12.25 -6.83 10.19
CA ASP A 47 -11.71 -8.02 10.84
C ASP A 47 -10.28 -7.76 11.38
N ILE A 48 -10.08 -8.00 12.68
CA ILE A 48 -8.81 -7.73 13.37
C ILE A 48 -7.71 -8.71 12.93
N GLN A 49 -8.06 -9.97 12.65
CA GLN A 49 -7.11 -10.96 12.16
C GLN A 49 -6.63 -10.60 10.75
N PHE A 50 -7.54 -10.14 9.89
CA PHE A 50 -7.17 -9.62 8.57
C PHE A 50 -6.18 -8.46 8.70
N VAL A 51 -6.50 -7.44 9.50
CA VAL A 51 -5.64 -6.25 9.68
C VAL A 51 -4.24 -6.64 10.18
N SER A 52 -4.15 -7.59 11.12
CA SER A 52 -2.89 -8.10 11.63
C SER A 52 -2.04 -8.76 10.53
N ARG A 53 -2.63 -9.66 9.75
CA ARG A 53 -1.96 -10.37 8.65
C ARG A 53 -1.62 -9.44 7.48
N PHE A 54 -2.50 -8.48 7.19
CA PHE A 54 -2.26 -7.43 6.21
C PHE A 54 -1.03 -6.59 6.60
N LYS A 55 -0.91 -6.19 7.87
CA LYS A 55 0.26 -5.45 8.37
C LYS A 55 1.55 -6.25 8.16
N GLN A 56 1.53 -7.57 8.36
CA GLN A 56 2.66 -8.44 8.07
C GLN A 56 2.99 -8.47 6.57
N CYS A 57 1.99 -8.58 5.69
CA CYS A 57 2.20 -8.53 4.23
C CYS A 57 2.78 -7.19 3.77
N MET A 58 2.32 -6.08 4.36
CA MET A 58 2.80 -4.74 4.03
C MET A 58 4.24 -4.49 4.45
N LEU A 59 4.59 -4.83 5.69
CA LEU A 59 5.85 -4.45 6.32
C LEU A 59 6.92 -5.55 6.30
N GLY A 60 6.54 -6.78 5.98
CA GLY A 60 7.46 -7.91 5.96
C GLY A 60 8.55 -7.74 4.92
N ASP A 61 9.76 -8.16 5.29
CA ASP A 61 10.91 -8.20 4.39
C ASP A 61 10.89 -9.50 3.59
N PHE A 62 9.99 -9.54 2.60
CA PHE A 62 9.80 -10.67 1.71
C PHE A 62 10.39 -10.37 0.34
N ASP A 63 10.76 -11.42 -0.40
CA ASP A 63 10.85 -11.26 -1.85
C ASP A 63 9.45 -11.16 -2.48
N VAL A 64 9.42 -10.84 -3.77
CA VAL A 64 8.15 -10.65 -4.49
C VAL A 64 7.35 -11.95 -4.53
N ALA A 65 7.98 -13.12 -4.70
CA ALA A 65 7.26 -14.38 -4.80
C ALA A 65 6.60 -14.78 -3.47
N GLU A 66 7.31 -14.59 -2.35
CA GLU A 66 6.77 -14.80 -1.01
C GLU A 66 5.64 -13.81 -0.70
N PHE A 67 5.78 -12.53 -1.08
CA PHE A 67 4.70 -11.56 -0.94
C PHE A 67 3.45 -11.99 -1.70
N GLU A 68 3.57 -12.35 -2.98
CA GLU A 68 2.42 -12.73 -3.82
C GLU A 68 1.72 -13.97 -3.23
N CYS A 69 2.48 -14.98 -2.77
CA CYS A 69 1.93 -16.15 -2.09
C CYS A 69 1.15 -15.78 -0.81
N ARG A 70 1.75 -14.95 0.05
CA ARG A 70 1.13 -14.51 1.31
C ARG A 70 -0.10 -13.65 1.06
N TRP A 71 -0.06 -12.77 0.06
CA TRP A 71 -1.19 -11.93 -0.33
C TRP A 71 -2.35 -12.77 -0.84
N THR A 72 -2.12 -13.67 -1.80
CA THR A 72 -3.17 -14.56 -2.32
C THR A 72 -3.80 -15.40 -1.21
N LYS A 73 -2.98 -15.96 -0.31
CA LYS A 73 -3.49 -16.70 0.85
C LYS A 73 -4.31 -15.82 1.81
N LEU A 74 -3.87 -14.58 2.05
CA LEU A 74 -4.62 -13.64 2.87
C LEU A 74 -5.98 -13.29 2.26
N VAL A 75 -6.05 -13.06 0.95
CA VAL A 75 -7.32 -12.75 0.28
C VAL A 75 -8.27 -13.95 0.35
N ALA A 76 -7.77 -15.16 0.05
CA ALA A 76 -8.58 -16.38 0.05
C ALA A 76 -9.07 -16.80 1.44
N ASP A 77 -8.21 -16.72 2.47
CA ASP A 77 -8.60 -17.10 3.83
C ASP A 77 -9.72 -16.20 4.42
N PHE A 78 -9.96 -15.01 3.83
CA PHE A 78 -11.01 -14.06 4.25
C PHE A 78 -12.10 -13.86 3.20
N GLU A 79 -12.10 -14.63 2.09
CA GLU A 79 -13.09 -14.55 1.00
C GLU A 79 -13.22 -13.13 0.40
N LEU A 80 -12.07 -12.47 0.17
CA LEU A 80 -12.00 -11.08 -0.29
C LEU A 80 -11.68 -10.91 -1.78
N GLU A 81 -11.77 -11.97 -2.58
CA GLU A 81 -11.43 -11.98 -4.01
C GLU A 81 -12.26 -10.97 -4.81
N GLU A 82 -13.53 -10.82 -4.46
CA GLU A 82 -14.48 -9.89 -5.11
C GLU A 82 -14.57 -8.54 -4.38
N ASN A 83 -13.74 -8.31 -3.36
CA ASN A 83 -13.75 -7.05 -2.61
C ASN A 83 -13.01 -5.95 -3.41
N SER A 84 -13.77 -4.99 -3.95
CA SER A 84 -13.23 -3.90 -4.78
C SER A 84 -12.12 -3.11 -4.11
N TRP A 85 -12.22 -2.86 -2.80
CA TRP A 85 -11.19 -2.12 -2.07
C TRP A 85 -9.88 -2.91 -1.95
N VAL A 86 -9.96 -4.23 -1.73
CA VAL A 86 -8.79 -5.12 -1.67
C VAL A 86 -8.12 -5.23 -3.04
N SER A 87 -8.91 -5.34 -4.11
CA SER A 87 -8.41 -5.35 -5.48
C SER A 87 -7.69 -4.05 -5.84
N ASP A 88 -8.32 -2.90 -5.57
CA ASP A 88 -7.73 -1.57 -5.76
C ASP A 88 -6.43 -1.38 -4.96
N LEU A 89 -6.36 -1.96 -3.76
CA LEU A 89 -5.18 -1.92 -2.93
C LEU A 89 -4.04 -2.74 -3.55
N TYR A 90 -4.34 -3.95 -4.04
CA TYR A 90 -3.35 -4.82 -4.69
C TYR A 90 -2.77 -4.21 -5.97
N GLU A 91 -3.58 -3.53 -6.79
CA GLU A 91 -3.10 -2.82 -7.98
C GLU A 91 -2.03 -1.78 -7.61
N LYS A 92 -2.15 -1.18 -6.43
CA LYS A 92 -1.25 -0.16 -5.89
C LYS A 92 -0.10 -0.75 -5.08
N ARG A 93 0.15 -2.07 -5.07
CA ARG A 93 1.18 -2.73 -4.23
C ARG A 93 2.58 -2.15 -4.33
N LYS A 94 2.98 -1.66 -5.51
CA LYS A 94 4.26 -0.96 -5.71
C LYS A 94 4.40 0.36 -4.95
N MET A 95 3.31 0.87 -4.36
CA MET A 95 3.29 2.10 -3.57
C MET A 95 3.24 1.85 -2.07
N TRP A 96 2.98 0.62 -1.60
CA TRP A 96 2.83 0.35 -0.16
C TRP A 96 3.51 -0.92 0.37
N ALA A 97 3.70 -1.96 -0.43
CA ALA A 97 4.28 -3.22 0.04
C ALA A 97 5.82 -3.13 0.00
N THR A 98 6.48 -3.38 1.13
CA THR A 98 7.95 -3.35 1.23
C THR A 98 8.62 -4.22 0.17
N ALA A 99 8.07 -5.41 -0.12
CA ALA A 99 8.57 -6.32 -1.14
C ALA A 99 8.64 -5.73 -2.56
N HIS A 100 7.79 -4.73 -2.87
CA HIS A 100 7.71 -4.10 -4.20
C HIS A 100 8.34 -2.69 -4.29
N ILE A 101 8.74 -2.11 -3.15
CA ILE A 101 9.25 -0.72 -3.07
C ILE A 101 10.79 -0.65 -3.15
N ARG A 102 11.46 -1.81 -3.20
CA ARG A 102 12.93 -1.91 -3.24
C ARG A 102 13.57 -1.07 -4.36
#